data_AF-A0A8W8LFM1-F1
#
_entry.id   AF-A0A8W8LFM1-F1
#
_cell.length_a   1.000
_cell.length_b   1.000
_cell.length_c   1.000
_cell.angle_alpha   90.00
_cell.angle_beta   90.00
_cell.angle_gamma   90.00
#
_symmetry.space_group_name_H-M   'P 1'
#
loop_
_entity.id
_entity.type
_entity.pdbx_description
1 polymer ?
#
loop_
_entity_poly.entity_id
_entity_poly.type
_entity_poly.pdbx_seq_one_letter_code
_entity_poly.pdbx_strand_id
1 'polypeptide(L)'
;FVLAPLVVYLLLGTSFLLAGFVSLFKIRTIMKSDGTKTDKLEKLMVRIGIFSVLYTVPATIVIACYFYEQASRDTWMLHWFTKECLASSTAPPEEGIKLLQSGDKPWPDFNVFMIKYLMTVIVGITSGVWIWTGKTLSSWKRFYAKICGSNKRESNV
;
A
#
# COMPACT_ATOMS: atom_id res chain seq x y z
N PHE A 1 6.69 -21.81 -13.23
CA PHE A 1 5.39 -22.47 -12.96
C PHE A 1 4.76 -22.15 -11.60
N VAL A 2 5.52 -21.86 -10.53
CA VAL A 2 4.96 -21.54 -9.20
C VAL A 2 4.47 -20.08 -9.06
N LEU A 3 5.01 -19.18 -9.88
CA LEU A 3 4.74 -17.74 -9.79
C LEU A 3 3.37 -17.33 -10.34
N ALA A 4 2.94 -17.93 -11.46
CA ALA A 4 1.66 -17.66 -12.10
C ALA A 4 0.44 -17.94 -11.19
N PRO A 5 0.34 -19.07 -10.49
CA PRO A 5 -0.79 -19.29 -9.58
C PRO A 5 -0.77 -18.31 -8.41
N LEU A 6 0.41 -17.96 -7.88
CA LEU A 6 0.53 -16.96 -6.80
C LEU A 6 -0.03 -15.60 -7.24
N VAL A 7 0.25 -15.19 -8.47
CA VAL A 7 -0.23 -13.94 -9.06
C VAL A 7 -1.73 -13.99 -9.37
N VAL A 8 -2.25 -15.11 -9.87
CA VAL A 8 -3.70 -15.28 -10.10
C VAL A 8 -4.48 -15.22 -8.79
N TYR A 9 -4.00 -15.87 -7.73
CA TYR A 9 -4.61 -15.75 -6.40
C TYR A 9 -4.54 -14.32 -5.85
N LEU A 10 -3.44 -13.60 -6.10
CA LEU A 10 -3.30 -12.20 -5.72
C LEU A 10 -4.28 -11.28 -6.47
N LEU A 11 -4.45 -11.51 -7.78
CA LEU A 11 -5.38 -10.78 -8.65
C LEU A 11 -6.85 -11.05 -8.28
N LEU A 12 -7.20 -12.31 -7.97
CA LEU A 12 -8.54 -12.68 -7.50
C LEU A 12 -8.85 -12.04 -6.14
N GLY A 13 -7.91 -12.09 -5.19
CA GLY A 13 -8.07 -11.47 -3.87
C GLY A 13 -8.24 -9.95 -3.94
N THR A 14 -7.54 -9.29 -4.87
CA THR A 14 -7.63 -7.84 -5.05
C THR A 14 -8.89 -7.40 -5.80
N SER A 15 -9.34 -8.17 -6.79
CA SER A 15 -10.63 -7.97 -7.46
C SER A 15 -11.80 -8.03 -6.46
N PHE A 16 -11.74 -9.00 -5.55
CA PHE A 16 -12.71 -9.16 -4.48
C PHE A 16 -12.69 -7.97 -3.49
N LEU A 17 -11.50 -7.49 -3.12
CA LEU A 17 -11.34 -6.28 -2.29
C LEU A 17 -11.92 -5.01 -2.95
N LEU A 18 -11.68 -4.84 -4.25
CA LEU A 18 -12.26 -3.73 -5.04
C LEU A 18 -13.78 -3.82 -5.12
N ALA A 19 -14.33 -5.01 -5.38
CA ALA A 19 -15.77 -5.22 -5.39
C ALA A 19 -16.39 -4.96 -4.00
N GLY A 20 -15.74 -5.42 -2.93
CA GLY A 20 -16.14 -5.14 -1.54
C GLY A 20 -16.14 -3.64 -1.24
N PHE A 21 -15.15 -2.90 -1.72
CA PHE A 21 -15.11 -1.45 -1.61
C PHE A 21 -16.27 -0.77 -2.34
N VAL A 22 -16.50 -1.08 -3.61
CA VAL A 22 -17.61 -0.50 -4.40
C VAL A 22 -18.97 -0.78 -3.74
N SER A 23 -19.13 -1.98 -3.17
CA SER A 23 -20.33 -2.37 -2.42
C SER A 23 -20.53 -1.48 -1.17
N LEU A 24 -19.48 -1.23 -0.39
CA LEU A 24 -19.53 -0.35 0.78
C LEU A 24 -19.86 1.11 0.43
N PHE A 25 -19.42 1.61 -0.73
CA PHE A 25 -19.79 2.94 -1.22
C PHE A 25 -21.26 3.01 -1.64
N LYS A 26 -21.76 2.00 -2.35
CA LYS A 26 -23.19 1.93 -2.71
C LYS A 26 -24.09 1.93 -1.47
N ILE A 27 -23.76 1.15 -0.46
CA ILE A 27 -24.51 1.06 0.80
C ILE A 27 -24.55 2.42 1.52
N ARG A 28 -23.44 3.16 1.50
CA ARG A 28 -23.38 4.53 2.05
C ARG A 28 -24.18 5.55 1.28
N THR A 29 -24.08 5.52 -0.05
CA THR A 29 -24.79 6.47 -0.91
C THR A 29 -26.30 6.32 -0.76
N ILE A 30 -26.79 5.07 -0.64
CA ILE A 30 -28.22 4.79 -0.45
C ILE A 30 -28.69 5.26 0.94
N MET A 31 -27.90 5.03 2.00
CA MET A 31 -28.25 5.44 3.36
C MET A 31 -28.24 6.98 3.58
N LYS A 32 -27.60 7.75 2.70
CA LYS A 32 -27.56 9.22 2.78
C LYS A 32 -28.82 9.92 2.23
N SER A 33 -29.68 9.18 1.53
CA SER A 33 -30.88 9.73 0.87
C SER A 33 -32.06 10.00 1.81
N ASP A 34 -32.04 9.47 3.05
CA ASP A 34 -33.26 9.38 3.90
C ASP A 34 -33.46 10.53 4.93
N GLY A 35 -32.80 11.67 4.77
CA GLY A 35 -33.25 12.96 5.32
C GLY A 35 -33.46 13.10 6.85
N THR A 36 -32.99 12.17 7.68
CA THR A 36 -33.15 12.23 9.14
C THR A 36 -32.04 13.08 9.79
N LYS A 37 -32.31 13.69 10.95
CA LYS A 37 -31.37 14.48 11.79
C LYS A 37 -30.18 13.67 12.29
N THR A 38 -29.30 13.25 11.38
CA THR A 38 -28.22 12.30 11.63
C THR A 38 -26.84 12.95 11.62
N ASP A 39 -26.67 14.24 11.89
CA ASP A 39 -25.38 14.96 11.83
C ASP A 39 -24.19 14.24 12.49
N LYS A 40 -24.42 13.59 13.64
CA LYS A 40 -23.38 12.81 14.33
C LYS A 40 -23.06 11.50 13.60
N LEU A 41 -24.08 10.83 13.08
CA LEU A 41 -23.93 9.61 12.28
C LEU A 41 -23.34 9.95 10.91
N GLU A 42 -23.67 11.09 10.31
CA GLU A 42 -23.10 11.57 9.06
C GLU A 42 -21.62 11.86 9.22
N LYS A 43 -21.19 12.49 10.32
CA LYS A 43 -19.75 12.69 10.61
C LYS A 43 -19.02 11.37 10.85
N LEU A 44 -19.63 10.42 11.55
CA LEU A 44 -19.07 9.07 11.77
C LEU A 44 -19.00 8.28 10.45
N MET A 45 -20.01 8.44 9.62
CA MET A 45 -20.10 7.85 8.31
C MET A 45 -19.01 8.47 7.43
N VAL A 46 -19.00 9.77 7.13
CA VAL A 46 -17.94 10.41 6.33
C VAL A 46 -16.54 9.97 6.77
N ARG A 47 -16.32 9.86 8.09
CA ARG A 47 -15.14 9.24 8.68
C ARG A 47 -14.81 7.87 8.05
N ILE A 48 -15.64 6.87 8.30
CA ILE A 48 -15.41 5.48 7.88
C ILE A 48 -15.29 5.35 6.35
N GLY A 49 -15.84 6.29 5.57
CA GLY A 49 -15.74 6.28 4.10
C GLY A 49 -14.37 6.70 3.61
N ILE A 50 -13.83 7.78 4.19
CA ILE A 50 -12.46 8.22 3.91
C ILE A 50 -11.46 7.09 4.23
N PHE A 51 -11.74 6.29 5.26
CA PHE A 51 -10.94 5.13 5.65
C PHE A 51 -10.92 4.06 4.59
N SER A 52 -12.10 3.74 4.06
CA SER A 52 -12.20 2.81 2.94
C SER A 52 -11.43 3.33 1.72
N VAL A 53 -11.55 4.61 1.34
CA VAL A 53 -10.84 5.14 0.14
C VAL A 53 -9.33 5.11 0.34
N LEU A 54 -8.85 5.55 1.51
CA LEU A 54 -7.44 5.55 1.87
C LEU A 54 -6.85 4.14 1.94
N TYR A 55 -7.67 3.09 2.08
CA TYR A 55 -7.21 1.70 2.01
C TYR A 55 -7.23 1.15 0.58
N THR A 56 -8.21 1.55 -0.22
CA THR A 56 -8.36 1.08 -1.61
C THR A 56 -7.34 1.70 -2.56
N VAL A 57 -7.03 2.99 -2.41
CA VAL A 57 -6.04 3.66 -3.28
C VAL A 57 -4.64 3.01 -3.18
N PRO A 58 -4.08 2.79 -1.99
CA PRO A 58 -2.81 2.07 -1.83
C PRO A 58 -2.87 0.63 -2.35
N ALA A 59 -3.99 -0.06 -2.13
CA ALA A 59 -4.19 -1.40 -2.71
C ALA A 59 -4.14 -1.36 -4.24
N THR A 60 -4.80 -0.39 -4.90
CA THR A 60 -4.74 -0.23 -6.36
C THR A 60 -3.35 0.09 -6.89
N ILE A 61 -2.60 0.91 -6.18
CA ILE A 61 -1.23 1.27 -6.59
C ILE A 61 -0.30 0.06 -6.44
N VAL A 62 -0.41 -0.70 -5.35
CA VAL A 62 0.35 -1.95 -5.16
C VAL A 62 0.05 -2.96 -6.27
N ILE A 63 -1.21 -3.07 -6.71
CA ILE A 63 -1.60 -3.92 -7.85
C ILE A 63 -0.91 -3.46 -9.14
N ALA A 64 -0.93 -2.16 -9.43
CA ALA A 64 -0.26 -1.60 -10.61
C ALA A 64 1.26 -1.86 -10.58
N CYS A 65 1.90 -1.74 -9.42
CA CYS A 65 3.30 -2.10 -9.22
C CYS A 65 3.56 -3.59 -9.52
N TYR A 66 2.70 -4.49 -9.06
CA TYR A 66 2.84 -5.93 -9.35
C TYR A 66 2.62 -6.27 -10.82
N PHE A 67 1.66 -5.62 -11.47
CA PHE A 67 1.43 -5.82 -12.90
C PHE A 67 2.65 -5.36 -13.72
N TYR A 68 3.24 -4.21 -13.36
CA TYR A 68 4.49 -3.73 -13.96
C TYR A 68 5.65 -4.70 -13.74
N GLU A 69 5.86 -5.16 -12.50
CA GLU A 69 6.90 -6.15 -12.18
C GLU A 69 6.71 -7.45 -12.98
N GLN A 70 5.47 -7.84 -13.25
CA GLN A 70 5.17 -9.06 -13.99
C GLN A 70 5.41 -8.92 -15.49
N ALA A 71 5.01 -7.80 -16.09
CA ALA A 71 5.22 -7.57 -17.52
C ALA A 71 6.71 -7.41 -17.88
N SER A 72 7.49 -6.78 -17.00
CA SER A 72 8.92 -6.53 -17.25
C SER A 72 9.83 -7.69 -16.84
N ARG A 73 9.32 -8.66 -16.07
CA ARG A 73 10.10 -9.82 -15.58
C ARG A 73 10.64 -10.70 -16.69
N ASP A 74 9.85 -10.92 -17.74
CA ASP A 74 10.24 -11.81 -18.84
C ASP A 74 11.44 -11.22 -19.61
N THR A 75 11.43 -9.91 -19.85
CA THR A 75 12.54 -9.17 -20.47
C THR A 75 13.78 -9.16 -19.56
N TRP A 76 13.63 -8.94 -18.25
CA TRP A 76 14.75 -8.97 -17.32
C TRP A 76 15.38 -10.37 -17.20
N MET A 77 14.57 -11.44 -17.22
CA MET A 77 15.09 -12.81 -17.22
C MET A 77 15.86 -13.14 -18.49
N LEU A 78 15.37 -12.72 -19.66
CA LEU A 78 16.07 -12.90 -20.93
C LEU A 78 17.41 -12.16 -20.95
N HIS A 79 17.45 -10.91 -20.47
CA HIS A 79 18.70 -10.14 -20.37
C HIS A 79 19.68 -10.75 -19.36
N TRP A 80 19.20 -11.17 -18.19
CA TRP A 80 20.04 -11.80 -17.17
C TRP A 80 20.63 -13.12 -17.67
N PHE A 81 19.81 -13.98 -18.29
CA PHE A 81 20.25 -15.26 -18.83
C PHE A 81 21.28 -15.08 -19.95
N THR A 82 21.04 -14.14 -20.86
CA THR A 82 21.96 -13.82 -21.96
C THR A 82 23.30 -13.34 -21.41
N LYS A 83 23.30 -12.45 -20.40
CA LYS A 83 24.52 -11.97 -19.75
C LYS A 83 25.32 -13.08 -19.08
N GLU A 84 24.67 -13.95 -18.32
CA GLU A 84 25.34 -15.05 -17.62
C GLU A 84 25.92 -16.09 -18.60
N CYS A 85 25.16 -16.41 -19.66
CA CYS A 85 25.61 -17.32 -20.70
C CYS A 85 26.79 -16.75 -21.51
N LEU A 86 26.81 -15.44 -21.76
CA LEU A 86 27.93 -14.73 -22.39
C LEU A 86 29.17 -14.68 -21.48
N ALA A 87 28.98 -14.52 -20.17
CA ALA A 87 30.08 -14.53 -19.20
C ALA A 87 30.77 -15.91 -19.09
N SER A 88 30.02 -17.00 -19.32
CA SER A 88 30.54 -18.36 -19.28
C SER A 88 31.08 -18.87 -20.64
N SER A 89 30.85 -18.16 -21.75
CA SER A 89 31.21 -18.64 -23.08
C SER A 89 32.58 -18.13 -23.54
N THR A 90 33.41 -19.01 -24.09
CA THR A 90 34.76 -18.69 -24.61
C THR A 90 34.75 -17.95 -25.96
N ALA A 91 33.63 -18.01 -26.70
CA ALA A 91 33.37 -17.25 -27.92
C ALA A 91 31.90 -16.81 -27.94
N PRO A 92 31.59 -15.58 -27.53
CA PRO A 92 30.20 -15.10 -27.46
C PRO A 92 29.59 -14.92 -28.86
N PRO A 93 28.35 -15.40 -29.10
CA PRO A 93 27.66 -15.16 -30.37
C PRO A 93 27.32 -13.67 -30.56
N GLU A 94 27.57 -13.11 -31.75
CA GLU A 94 27.34 -11.68 -32.08
C GLU A 94 25.92 -11.20 -31.79
N GLU A 95 24.92 -12.08 -31.94
CA GLU A 95 23.51 -11.75 -31.71
C GLU A 95 23.22 -11.47 -30.23
N GLY A 96 23.87 -12.20 -29.31
CA GLY A 96 23.73 -11.98 -27.86
C GLY A 96 24.34 -10.65 -27.42
N ILE A 97 25.43 -10.23 -28.07
CA ILE A 97 26.08 -8.93 -27.79
C ILE A 97 25.19 -7.77 -28.25
N LYS A 98 24.54 -7.88 -29.42
CA LYS A 98 23.62 -6.85 -29.93
C LYS A 98 22.39 -6.65 -29.05
N LEU A 99 21.85 -7.73 -28.46
CA LEU A 99 20.73 -7.67 -27.50
C LEU A 99 21.12 -7.03 -26.16
N LEU A 100 22.38 -7.15 -25.73
CA LEU A 100 22.86 -6.42 -24.53
C LEU A 100 23.10 -4.94 -24.81
N GLN A 101 23.41 -4.60 -26.07
CA GLN A 101 23.75 -3.24 -26.49
C GLN A 101 22.52 -2.44 -26.96
N SER A 102 21.37 -3.08 -27.19
CA SER A 102 20.13 -2.46 -27.64
C SER A 102 19.45 -1.53 -26.63
N GLY A 103 20.06 -1.28 -25.46
CA GLY A 103 19.68 -0.17 -24.58
C GLY A 103 18.35 -0.33 -23.84
N ASP A 104 17.71 -1.50 -23.94
CA ASP A 104 16.54 -1.81 -23.12
C ASP A 104 16.97 -1.93 -21.66
N LYS A 105 16.41 -1.07 -20.80
CA LYS A 105 16.74 -0.96 -19.38
C LYS A 105 16.51 -2.31 -18.67
N PRO A 106 17.56 -3.07 -18.34
CA PRO A 106 17.43 -4.46 -17.90
C PRO A 106 17.15 -4.61 -16.40
N TRP A 107 17.11 -3.50 -15.65
CA TRP A 107 16.91 -3.52 -14.20
C TRP A 107 15.53 -3.00 -13.83
N PRO A 108 14.92 -3.58 -12.78
CA PRO A 108 13.69 -3.05 -12.23
C PRO A 108 13.88 -1.61 -11.77
N ASP A 109 12.88 -0.77 -12.06
CA ASP A 109 12.80 0.58 -11.52
C ASP A 109 12.66 0.53 -10.01
N PHE A 110 13.73 0.89 -9.31
CA PHE A 110 13.74 1.02 -7.85
C PHE A 110 12.60 1.92 -7.34
N ASN A 111 12.21 2.93 -8.12
CA ASN A 111 11.07 3.80 -7.83
C ASN A 111 9.75 3.04 -7.66
N VAL A 112 9.51 1.97 -8.42
CA VAL A 112 8.27 1.17 -8.32
C VAL A 112 8.24 0.43 -6.99
N PHE A 113 9.37 -0.12 -6.56
CA PHE A 113 9.48 -0.73 -5.23
C PHE A 113 9.32 0.30 -4.12
N MET A 114 9.96 1.46 -4.24
CA MET A 114 9.86 2.53 -3.25
C MET A 114 8.42 3.03 -3.08
N ILE A 115 7.68 3.17 -4.19
CA ILE A 115 6.25 3.51 -4.18
C ILE A 115 5.42 2.41 -3.48
N LYS A 116 5.66 1.13 -3.77
CA LYS A 116 4.97 0.01 -3.09
C LYS A 116 5.09 0.08 -1.57
N TYR A 117 6.31 0.27 -1.05
CA TYR A 117 6.55 0.37 0.39
C TYR A 117 5.97 1.65 1.00
N LEU A 118 6.10 2.78 0.31
CA LEU A 118 5.52 4.06 0.73
C LEU A 118 4.00 3.96 0.86
N MET A 119 3.32 3.31 -0.08
CA MET A 119 1.88 3.11 -0.05
C MET A 119 1.44 2.25 1.14
N THR A 120 2.18 1.19 1.49
CA THR A 120 1.89 0.40 2.70
C THR A 120 2.13 1.16 4.01
N VAL A 121 3.18 2.00 4.07
CA VAL A 121 3.50 2.80 5.26
C VAL A 121 2.47 3.91 5.48
N ILE A 122 2.01 4.57 4.42
CA ILE A 122 0.99 5.62 4.51
C ILE A 122 -0.34 5.07 5.04
N VAL A 123 -0.74 3.84 4.66
CA VAL A 123 -1.93 3.16 5.23
C VAL A 123 -1.77 2.93 6.74
N GLY A 124 -0.59 2.52 7.19
CA GLY A 124 -0.30 2.34 8.61
C GLY A 124 -0.35 3.65 9.41
N ILE A 125 0.21 4.73 8.86
CA ILE A 125 0.22 6.04 9.51
C ILE A 125 -1.20 6.63 9.56
N THR A 126 -1.94 6.57 8.44
CA THR A 126 -3.31 7.11 8.36
C THR A 126 -4.26 6.38 9.31
N SER A 127 -4.12 5.07 9.48
CA SER A 127 -4.86 4.30 10.50
C SER A 127 -4.47 4.63 11.93
N GLY A 128 -3.19 4.83 12.23
CA GLY A 128 -2.73 5.27 13.56
C GLY A 128 -3.27 6.65 13.95
N VAL A 129 -3.19 7.62 13.04
CA VAL A 129 -3.67 9.01 13.26
C VAL A 129 -5.19 9.06 13.48
N TRP A 130 -5.93 8.14 12.89
CA TRP A 130 -7.39 8.07 13.06
C TRP A 130 -7.86 7.61 14.43
N ILE A 131 -7.16 6.59 14.95
CA ILE A 131 -7.42 6.02 16.27
C ILE A 131 -7.06 7.06 17.34
N TRP A 132 -6.06 7.91 17.06
CA TRP A 132 -5.78 9.15 17.81
C TRP A 132 -6.81 10.24 17.51
N THR A 133 -8.07 10.00 17.87
CA THR A 133 -9.05 11.08 17.88
C THR A 133 -8.69 12.06 19.01
N GLY A 134 -8.93 13.36 18.86
CA GLY A 134 -8.62 14.39 19.87
C GLY A 134 -9.15 14.07 21.28
N LYS A 135 -10.20 13.24 21.40
CA LYS A 135 -10.68 12.69 22.69
C LYS A 135 -9.65 11.77 23.37
N THR A 136 -8.95 10.92 22.61
CA THR A 136 -7.88 10.05 23.11
C THR A 136 -6.66 10.87 23.54
N LEU A 137 -6.25 11.85 22.73
CA LEU A 137 -5.17 12.79 23.08
C LEU A 137 -5.48 13.60 24.34
N SER A 138 -6.74 14.01 24.52
CA SER A 138 -7.20 14.72 25.73
C SER A 138 -7.11 13.84 26.98
N SER A 139 -7.52 12.57 26.88
CA SER A 139 -7.38 11.60 27.97
C SER A 139 -5.92 11.26 28.28
N TRP A 140 -5.08 11.12 27.26
CA TRP A 140 -3.63 10.91 27.42
C TRP A 140 -2.96 12.11 28.08
N LYS A 141 -3.34 13.34 27.71
CA LYS A 141 -2.80 14.56 28.33
C LYS A 141 -3.17 14.65 29.82
N ARG A 142 -4.38 14.25 30.21
CA ARG A 142 -4.80 14.14 31.62
C ARG A 142 -4.07 13.03 32.37
N PHE A 143 -3.84 11.89 31.72
CA PHE A 143 -3.10 10.76 32.29
C PHE A 143 -1.62 11.12 32.51
N TYR A 144 -0.98 11.74 31.51
CA TYR A 144 0.40 12.22 31.58
C TYR A 144 0.56 13.33 32.61
N ALA A 145 -0.40 14.26 32.72
CA ALA A 145 -0.43 15.26 33.78
C ALA A 145 -0.61 14.65 35.18
N LYS A 146 -1.32 13.53 35.31
CA LYS A 146 -1.47 12.81 36.59
C LYS A 146 -0.17 12.10 36.99
N ILE A 147 0.56 11.54 36.02
CA ILE A 147 1.84 10.86 36.23
C ILE A 147 2.97 11.88 36.49
N CYS A 148 3.10 12.92 35.67
CA CYS A 148 4.09 14.00 35.90
C CYS A 148 3.72 14.92 37.08
N GLY A 149 2.45 15.05 37.41
CA GLY A 149 1.97 15.87 38.54
C GLY A 149 2.04 15.17 39.90
N SER A 150 2.15 13.84 39.93
CA SER A 150 2.36 13.10 41.19
C SER A 150 3.75 13.33 41.78
N ASN A 151 4.73 13.69 40.95
CA ASN A 151 6.12 13.88 41.39
C ASN A 151 6.40 15.27 42.00
N LYS A 152 5.38 16.13 42.16
CA LYS A 152 5.53 17.47 42.73
C LYS A 152 4.94 17.61 44.14
N ARG A 153 4.43 16.51 44.72
CA ARG A 153 3.83 16.48 46.07
C ARG A 153 4.68 15.80 47.14
N GLU A 154 5.86 15.27 46.79
CA GLU A 154 6.78 14.58 47.71
C GLU A 154 8.05 15.39 48.03
N SER A 155 8.00 16.72 47.89
CA SER A 155 9.13 17.62 48.21
C SER A 155 8.73 18.80 49.11
N ASN A 156 7.55 18.76 49.74
CA ASN A 156 7.08 19.74 50.73
C ASN A 156 6.31 19.05 51.86
N VAL A 157 6.93 18.05 52.50
CA VAL A 157 6.61 17.61 53.86
C VAL A 157 7.93 17.47 54.60
#